data_AF-A0A939M935-F1
#
_entry.id   AF-A0A939M935-F1
#
_cell.length_a   1.000
_cell.length_b   1.000
_cell.length_c   1.000
_cell.angle_alpha   90.00
_cell.angle_beta   90.00
_cell.angle_gamma   90.00
#
_symmetry.space_group_name_H-M   'P 1'
#
loop_
_entity.id
_entity.type
_entity.pdbx_description
1 polymer ?
#
loop_
_entity_poly.entity_id
_entity_poly.type
_entity_poly.pdbx_seq_one_letter_code
_entity_poly.pdbx_strand_id
1 'polypeptide(L)'
;MSAFFGPLQADGRVPPRQQTRVAAFLVSAHGALARQFAVALPARFDAAWQTELNAQFYRESEIVSLLMRATAWVPDLALGPMAASWEMAWLPALIDGIADHTRAQTIHLATLAHAVHAGIRPAALLPTEANANDPFVMALRRIEFESGRLLQAQILFLKGPDLLPFRDAVSATLERRHAEVRRLWHETLAGVGVDLRE
;
A
#
# COMPACT_ATOMS: atom_id res chain seq x y z
N MET A 1 -19.69 13.73 -6.00
CA MET A 1 -18.42 13.39 -5.33
C MET A 1 -17.29 14.02 -6.12
N SER A 2 -16.19 14.40 -5.46
CA SER A 2 -15.05 15.09 -6.09
C SER A 2 -14.03 14.08 -6.61
N ALA A 3 -13.25 14.40 -7.65
CA ALA A 3 -12.11 13.56 -8.07
C ALA A 3 -10.88 13.73 -7.16
N PHE A 4 -10.84 14.79 -6.35
CA PHE A 4 -9.70 15.17 -5.52
C PHE A 4 -10.12 15.40 -4.06
N PHE A 5 -9.14 15.38 -3.15
CA PHE A 5 -9.33 15.74 -1.75
C PHE A 5 -9.88 17.16 -1.59
N GLY A 6 -10.63 17.39 -0.51
CA GLY A 6 -11.21 18.69 -0.18
C GLY A 6 -12.74 18.66 0.02
N PRO A 7 -13.38 19.84 0.12
CA PRO A 7 -12.81 21.18 -0.08
C PRO A 7 -11.66 21.47 0.88
N LEU A 8 -10.62 22.15 0.39
CA LEU A 8 -9.45 22.50 1.20
C LEU A 8 -9.81 23.52 2.28
N GLN A 9 -9.03 23.53 3.36
CA GLN A 9 -9.08 24.59 4.37
C GLN A 9 -8.55 25.91 3.78
N ALA A 10 -8.81 27.03 4.46
CA ALA A 10 -8.42 28.37 3.98
C ALA A 10 -6.91 28.52 3.74
N ASP A 11 -6.08 27.71 4.41
CA ASP A 11 -4.62 27.67 4.26
C ASP A 11 -4.14 26.59 3.26
N GLY A 12 -5.05 26.04 2.46
CA GLY A 12 -4.76 25.03 1.43
C GLY A 12 -4.55 23.62 1.95
N ARG A 13 -4.85 23.34 3.23
CA ARG A 13 -4.71 21.99 3.81
C ARG A 13 -5.89 21.08 3.49
N VAL A 14 -5.60 19.78 3.36
CA VAL A 14 -6.64 18.73 3.29
C VAL A 14 -7.37 18.66 4.64
N PRO A 15 -8.72 18.55 4.69
CA PRO A 15 -9.45 18.48 5.96
C PRO A 15 -8.96 17.34 6.88
N PRO A 16 -8.78 17.58 8.20
CA PRO A 16 -8.22 16.59 9.14
C PRO A 16 -8.92 15.21 9.13
N ARG A 17 -10.24 15.18 8.91
CA ARG A 17 -10.99 13.92 8.81
C ARG A 17 -10.63 13.12 7.55
N GLN A 18 -10.41 13.78 6.42
CA GLN A 18 -9.92 13.11 5.20
C GLN A 18 -8.49 12.63 5.40
N GLN A 19 -7.63 13.46 6.00
CA GLN A 19 -6.27 13.05 6.35
C GLN A 19 -6.27 11.79 7.22
N THR A 20 -7.07 11.77 8.27
CA THR A 20 -7.19 10.63 9.20
C THR A 20 -7.55 9.34 8.49
N ARG A 21 -8.60 9.32 7.66
CA ARG A 21 -9.05 8.10 6.97
C ARG A 21 -8.04 7.61 5.95
N VAL A 22 -7.49 8.52 5.14
CA VAL A 22 -6.47 8.18 4.12
C VAL A 22 -5.19 7.70 4.79
N ALA A 23 -4.68 8.42 5.78
CA ALA A 23 -3.49 8.04 6.53
C ALA A 23 -3.68 6.68 7.21
N ALA A 24 -4.83 6.43 7.82
CA ALA A 24 -5.09 5.14 8.47
C ALA A 24 -5.09 3.97 7.48
N PHE A 25 -5.70 4.14 6.31
CA PHE A 25 -5.65 3.13 5.25
C PHE A 25 -4.22 2.87 4.79
N LEU A 26 -3.46 3.92 4.51
CA LEU A 26 -2.06 3.81 4.09
C LEU A 26 -1.18 3.18 5.18
N VAL A 27 -1.37 3.57 6.44
CA VAL A 27 -0.68 2.96 7.61
C VAL A 27 -1.05 1.47 7.72
N SER A 28 -2.30 1.10 7.47
CA SER A 28 -2.72 -0.30 7.47
C SER A 28 -2.03 -1.10 6.35
N ALA A 29 -2.08 -0.61 5.11
CA ALA A 29 -1.49 -1.30 3.96
C ALA A 29 0.05 -1.41 4.07
N HIS A 30 0.74 -0.30 4.26
CA HIS A 30 2.21 -0.27 4.41
C HIS A 30 2.66 -0.95 5.71
N GLY A 31 1.88 -0.83 6.79
CA GLY A 31 2.14 -1.54 8.04
C GLY A 31 2.02 -3.05 7.89
N ALA A 32 1.05 -3.54 7.12
CA ALA A 32 0.93 -4.96 6.83
C ALA A 32 2.12 -5.48 6.02
N LEU A 33 2.56 -4.74 4.99
CA LEU A 33 3.79 -5.05 4.27
C LEU A 33 5.00 -5.08 5.20
N ALA A 34 5.19 -4.06 6.05
CA ALA A 34 6.28 -4.03 7.03
C ALA A 34 6.26 -5.27 7.94
N ARG A 35 5.09 -5.65 8.47
CA ARG A 35 4.95 -6.85 9.31
C ARG A 35 5.33 -8.12 8.56
N GLN A 36 4.85 -8.28 7.32
CA GLN A 36 5.14 -9.48 6.53
C GLN A 36 6.61 -9.55 6.09
N PHE A 37 7.21 -8.43 5.68
CA PHE A 37 8.64 -8.37 5.39
C PHE A 37 9.45 -8.73 6.64
N ALA A 38 9.12 -8.19 7.81
CA ALA A 38 9.79 -8.52 9.06
C ALA A 38 9.73 -10.02 9.40
N VAL A 39 8.59 -10.67 9.17
CA VAL A 39 8.43 -12.12 9.35
C VAL A 39 9.23 -12.92 8.31
N ALA A 40 9.40 -12.40 7.10
CA ALA A 40 10.18 -13.04 6.04
C ALA A 40 11.71 -12.87 6.23
N LEU A 41 12.18 -11.82 6.92
CA LEU A 41 13.62 -11.54 7.08
C LEU A 41 14.49 -12.71 7.59
N PRO A 42 14.03 -13.55 8.55
CA PRO A 42 14.83 -14.68 9.05
C PRO A 42 14.95 -15.85 8.05
N ALA A 43 14.11 -15.89 7.02
CA ALA A 43 14.17 -16.95 6.02
C ALA A 43 15.43 -16.81 5.17
N ARG A 44 16.05 -17.95 4.85
CA ARG A 44 17.26 -17.99 4.03
C ARG A 44 16.87 -17.87 2.56
N PHE A 45 17.11 -16.69 2.02
CA PHE A 45 16.96 -16.41 0.61
C PHE A 45 18.32 -16.17 -0.05
N ASP A 46 18.37 -16.15 -1.38
CA ASP A 46 19.53 -15.66 -2.10
C ASP A 46 19.90 -14.25 -1.64
N ALA A 47 21.19 -13.98 -1.51
CA ALA A 47 21.71 -12.76 -0.86
C ALA A 47 21.14 -11.47 -1.46
N ALA A 48 20.92 -11.43 -2.79
CA ALA A 48 20.32 -10.29 -3.48
C ALA A 48 18.87 -10.03 -3.03
N TRP A 49 18.08 -11.09 -2.86
CA TRP A 49 16.71 -10.98 -2.38
C TRP A 49 16.67 -10.59 -0.89
N GLN A 50 17.61 -11.11 -0.09
CA GLN A 50 17.69 -10.76 1.32
C GLN A 50 18.02 -9.27 1.55
N THR A 51 18.92 -8.67 0.75
CA THR A 51 19.18 -7.22 0.80
C THR A 51 17.93 -6.42 0.43
N GLU A 52 17.19 -6.86 -0.59
CA GLU A 52 15.97 -6.18 -1.01
C GLU A 52 14.87 -6.26 0.05
N LEU A 53 14.66 -7.41 0.68
CA LEU A 53 13.69 -7.56 1.78
C LEU A 53 13.97 -6.62 2.96
N ASN A 54 15.24 -6.42 3.31
CA ASN A 54 15.63 -5.47 4.36
C ASN A 54 15.31 -4.02 3.95
N ALA A 55 15.63 -3.65 2.70
CA ALA A 55 15.33 -2.32 2.19
C ALA A 55 13.81 -2.06 2.16
N GLN A 56 13.03 -3.03 1.70
CA GLN A 56 11.57 -2.97 1.68
C GLN A 56 11.02 -2.79 3.11
N PHE A 57 11.40 -3.65 4.06
CA PHE A 57 10.98 -3.52 5.46
C PHE A 57 11.25 -2.14 6.06
N TYR A 58 12.46 -1.61 5.86
CA TYR A 58 12.83 -0.29 6.37
C TYR A 58 11.98 0.82 5.77
N ARG A 59 11.76 0.80 4.44
CA ARG A 59 10.98 1.83 3.75
C ARG A 59 9.51 1.79 4.10
N GLU A 60 8.92 0.60 4.21
CA GLU A 60 7.53 0.46 4.70
C GLU A 60 7.37 1.04 6.10
N SER A 61 8.32 0.75 7.00
CA SER A 61 8.33 1.29 8.36
C SER A 61 8.51 2.81 8.40
N GLU A 62 9.37 3.35 7.52
CA GLU A 62 9.57 4.80 7.37
C GLU A 62 8.28 5.50 6.93
N ILE A 63 7.58 4.94 5.92
CA ILE A 63 6.28 5.44 5.42
C ILE A 63 5.25 5.49 6.55
N VAL A 64 5.11 4.40 7.32
CA VAL A 64 4.20 4.36 8.47
C VAL A 64 4.56 5.45 9.47
N SER A 65 5.84 5.58 9.84
CA SER A 65 6.28 6.59 10.80
C SER A 65 6.05 8.02 10.30
N LEU A 66 6.20 8.26 9.00
CA LEU A 66 5.99 9.56 8.36
C LEU A 66 4.51 9.93 8.42
N LEU A 67 3.60 9.04 8.04
CA LEU A 67 2.15 9.27 8.11
C LEU A 67 1.68 9.53 9.53
N MET A 68 2.17 8.75 10.50
CA MET A 68 1.82 8.94 11.91
C MET A 68 2.17 10.35 12.41
N ARG A 69 3.27 10.95 11.93
CA ARG A 69 3.71 12.31 12.33
C ARG A 69 3.09 13.42 11.49
N ALA A 70 2.89 13.20 10.19
CA ALA A 70 2.47 14.23 9.24
C ALA A 70 0.95 14.48 9.26
N THR A 71 0.16 13.54 9.77
CA THR A 71 -1.30 13.57 9.74
C THR A 71 -1.87 14.38 10.90
N ALA A 72 -2.81 15.28 10.61
CA ALA A 72 -3.66 15.92 11.62
C ALA A 72 -4.77 14.95 12.06
N TRP A 73 -4.44 14.05 13.00
CA TRP A 73 -5.36 13.03 13.50
C TRP A 73 -6.56 13.63 14.23
N VAL A 74 -7.75 13.18 13.88
CA VAL A 74 -9.00 13.46 14.61
C VAL A 74 -9.73 12.15 14.93
N PRO A 75 -10.50 12.09 16.03
CA PRO A 75 -11.30 10.91 16.32
C PRO A 75 -12.28 10.59 15.19
N ASP A 76 -12.30 9.33 14.75
CA ASP A 76 -13.27 8.82 13.77
C ASP A 76 -13.74 7.41 14.19
N LEU A 77 -14.92 7.35 14.80
CA LEU A 77 -15.45 6.08 15.33
C LEU A 77 -15.75 5.05 14.23
N ALA A 78 -15.99 5.50 12.99
CA ALA A 78 -16.21 4.59 11.88
C ALA A 78 -14.91 3.90 11.42
N LEU A 79 -13.74 4.39 11.86
CA LEU A 79 -12.45 3.86 11.44
C LEU A 79 -12.18 2.46 12.00
N GLY A 80 -12.69 2.13 13.20
CA GLY A 80 -12.51 0.81 13.81
C GLY A 80 -12.94 -0.34 12.90
N PRO A 81 -14.22 -0.42 12.47
CA PRO A 81 -14.67 -1.48 11.58
C PRO A 81 -13.99 -1.43 10.19
N MET A 82 -13.68 -0.23 9.67
CA MET A 82 -12.94 -0.09 8.41
C MET A 82 -11.55 -0.72 8.50
N ALA A 83 -10.78 -0.35 9.53
CA ALA A 83 -9.45 -0.88 9.78
C ALA A 83 -9.47 -2.40 9.97
N ALA A 84 -10.43 -2.94 10.69
CA ALA A 84 -10.60 -4.39 10.82
C ALA A 84 -10.78 -5.07 9.45
N SER A 85 -11.59 -4.50 8.56
CA SER A 85 -11.79 -5.05 7.21
C SER A 85 -10.53 -5.00 6.35
N TRP A 86 -9.73 -3.94 6.48
CA TRP A 86 -8.46 -3.79 5.77
C TRP A 86 -7.44 -4.83 6.25
N GLU A 87 -7.27 -4.94 7.57
CA GLU A 87 -6.31 -5.89 8.17
C GLU A 87 -6.63 -7.34 7.79
N MET A 88 -7.91 -7.71 7.67
CA MET A 88 -8.31 -9.03 7.18
C MET A 88 -7.91 -9.27 5.72
N ALA A 89 -8.00 -8.25 4.86
CA ALA A 89 -7.60 -8.37 3.46
C ALA A 89 -6.07 -8.53 3.31
N TRP A 90 -5.29 -7.97 4.23
CA TRP A 90 -3.83 -8.08 4.20
C TRP A 90 -3.29 -9.42 4.70
N LEU A 91 -4.15 -10.34 5.18
CA LEU A 91 -3.68 -11.64 5.64
C LEU A 91 -3.07 -12.46 4.48
N PRO A 92 -2.04 -13.26 4.77
CA PRO A 92 -1.50 -14.22 3.82
C PRO A 92 -2.60 -15.15 3.30
N ALA A 93 -2.64 -15.30 1.97
CA ALA A 93 -3.55 -16.21 1.30
C ALA A 93 -2.77 -17.37 0.70
N LEU A 94 -3.39 -18.55 0.68
CA LEU A 94 -2.85 -19.71 -0.04
C LEU A 94 -2.88 -19.45 -1.54
N ILE A 95 -1.84 -19.93 -2.23
CA ILE A 95 -1.72 -19.85 -3.68
C ILE A 95 -1.91 -21.25 -4.26
N ASP A 96 -3.01 -21.46 -4.96
CA ASP A 96 -3.30 -22.71 -5.64
C ASP A 96 -2.23 -23.00 -6.70
N GLY A 97 -1.80 -24.26 -6.79
CA GLY A 97 -0.81 -24.71 -7.77
C GLY A 97 0.66 -24.54 -7.33
N ILE A 98 0.94 -24.09 -6.10
CA ILE A 98 2.31 -23.99 -5.56
C ILE A 98 2.42 -24.78 -4.26
N ALA A 99 3.01 -25.98 -4.33
CA ALA A 99 3.17 -26.87 -3.17
C ALA A 99 4.26 -26.42 -2.18
N ASP A 100 5.31 -25.75 -2.68
CA ASP A 100 6.38 -25.20 -1.85
C ASP A 100 5.87 -23.96 -1.09
N HIS A 101 5.75 -24.10 0.22
CA HIS A 101 5.18 -23.07 1.09
C HIS A 101 6.04 -21.81 1.15
N THR A 102 7.37 -21.94 1.14
CA THR A 102 8.30 -20.80 1.16
C THR A 102 8.17 -20.00 -0.12
N ARG A 103 8.09 -20.70 -1.26
CA ARG A 103 7.87 -20.08 -2.56
C ARG A 103 6.49 -19.41 -2.64
N ALA A 104 5.44 -20.09 -2.19
CA ALA A 104 4.09 -19.52 -2.14
C ALA A 104 4.05 -18.25 -1.28
N GLN A 105 4.72 -18.24 -0.12
CA GLN A 105 4.81 -17.05 0.74
C GLN A 105 5.56 -15.89 0.06
N THR A 106 6.65 -16.18 -0.64
CA THR A 106 7.44 -15.13 -1.32
C THR A 106 6.67 -14.52 -2.49
N ILE A 107 5.96 -15.36 -3.27
CA ILE A 107 5.06 -14.89 -4.33
C ILE A 107 3.90 -14.09 -3.74
N HIS A 108 3.30 -14.55 -2.64
CA HIS A 108 2.24 -13.82 -1.96
C HIS A 108 2.72 -12.42 -1.55
N LEU A 109 3.87 -12.33 -0.89
CA LEU A 109 4.44 -11.07 -0.43
C LEU A 109 4.77 -10.14 -1.61
N ALA A 110 5.40 -10.66 -2.66
CA ALA A 110 5.74 -9.86 -3.83
C ALA A 110 4.50 -9.38 -4.61
N THR A 111 3.47 -10.21 -4.75
CA THR A 111 2.22 -9.81 -5.42
C THR A 111 1.42 -8.81 -4.60
N LEU A 112 1.36 -8.95 -3.27
CA LEU A 112 0.71 -7.98 -2.39
C LEU A 112 1.44 -6.63 -2.42
N ALA A 113 2.77 -6.63 -2.23
CA ALA A 113 3.59 -5.41 -2.31
C ALA A 113 3.42 -4.72 -3.66
N HIS A 114 3.47 -5.48 -4.77
CA HIS A 114 3.22 -4.92 -6.10
C HIS A 114 1.82 -4.28 -6.19
N ALA A 115 0.78 -4.95 -5.71
CA ALA A 115 -0.59 -4.42 -5.79
C ALA A 115 -0.76 -3.13 -4.99
N VAL A 116 -0.20 -3.08 -3.77
CA VAL A 116 -0.20 -1.88 -2.91
C VAL A 116 0.56 -0.73 -3.58
N HIS A 117 1.81 -0.95 -3.99
CA HIS A 117 2.67 0.09 -4.55
C HIS A 117 2.20 0.62 -5.90
N ALA A 118 1.60 -0.23 -6.74
CA ALA A 118 1.11 0.17 -8.05
C ALA A 118 -0.30 0.78 -7.99
N GLY A 119 -1.18 0.23 -7.14
CA GLY A 119 -2.60 0.55 -7.12
C GLY A 119 -2.97 1.77 -6.29
N ILE A 120 -2.16 2.15 -5.29
CA ILE A 120 -2.46 3.27 -4.39
C ILE A 120 -1.65 4.50 -4.79
N ARG A 121 -2.35 5.54 -5.27
CA ARG A 121 -1.76 6.79 -5.80
C ARG A 121 -2.28 8.01 -5.06
N PRO A 122 -1.85 8.22 -3.80
CA PRO A 122 -2.44 9.23 -2.94
C PRO A 122 -2.04 10.66 -3.34
N ALA A 123 -0.88 10.85 -3.98
CA ALA A 123 -0.45 12.18 -4.42
C ALA A 123 -1.24 12.66 -5.64
N ALA A 124 -1.70 11.73 -6.50
CA ALA A 124 -2.56 12.02 -7.63
C ALA A 124 -3.94 12.61 -7.24
N LEU A 125 -4.34 12.45 -5.97
CA LEU A 125 -5.61 12.94 -5.44
C LEU A 125 -5.53 14.34 -4.82
N LEU A 126 -4.32 14.91 -4.74
CA LEU A 126 -4.11 16.27 -4.24
C LEU A 126 -4.58 17.29 -5.28
N PRO A 127 -5.45 18.25 -4.91
CA PRO A 127 -5.73 19.40 -5.77
C PRO A 127 -4.46 20.21 -6.06
N THR A 128 -4.44 20.92 -7.18
CA THR A 128 -3.34 21.83 -7.56
C THR A 128 -3.13 22.96 -6.55
N GLU A 129 -4.19 23.36 -5.84
CA GLU A 129 -4.19 24.42 -4.84
C GLU A 129 -3.74 23.94 -3.45
N ALA A 130 -3.49 22.63 -3.28
CA ALA A 130 -3.05 22.07 -2.00
C ALA A 130 -1.69 22.67 -1.59
N ASN A 131 -1.60 23.11 -0.33
CA ASN A 131 -0.39 23.73 0.19
C ASN A 131 0.80 22.78 0.10
N ALA A 132 1.77 23.10 -0.75
CA ALA A 132 2.94 22.25 -1.01
C ALA A 132 3.88 22.10 0.21
N ASN A 133 3.77 22.99 1.20
CA ASN A 133 4.55 22.96 2.44
C ASN A 133 3.79 22.28 3.60
N ASP A 134 2.54 21.86 3.39
CA ASP A 134 1.81 21.09 4.40
C ASP A 134 2.46 19.70 4.59
N PRO A 135 2.76 19.29 5.84
CA PRO A 135 3.43 18.00 6.09
C PRO A 135 2.69 16.80 5.51
N PHE A 136 1.35 16.77 5.56
CA PHE A 136 0.56 15.67 5.03
C PHE A 136 0.65 15.61 3.50
N VAL A 137 0.52 16.76 2.82
CA VAL A 137 0.71 16.88 1.37
C VAL A 137 2.10 16.40 0.93
N MET A 138 3.15 16.82 1.63
CA MET A 138 4.52 16.38 1.37
C MET A 138 4.68 14.87 1.59
N ALA A 139 4.07 14.32 2.64
CA ALA A 139 4.11 12.90 2.93
C ALA A 139 3.48 12.07 1.81
N LEU A 140 2.28 12.43 1.32
CA LEU A 140 1.63 11.70 0.23
C LEU A 140 2.48 11.66 -1.04
N ARG A 141 3.11 12.79 -1.41
CA ARG A 141 4.03 12.87 -2.55
C ARG A 141 5.25 11.97 -2.36
N ARG A 142 5.85 11.99 -1.17
CA ARG A 142 7.02 11.16 -0.84
C ARG A 142 6.68 9.66 -0.90
N ILE A 143 5.51 9.28 -0.38
CA ILE A 143 5.04 7.89 -0.34
C ILE A 143 4.80 7.36 -1.76
N GLU A 144 4.12 8.13 -2.62
CA GLU A 144 3.88 7.69 -3.99
C GLU A 144 5.20 7.54 -4.78
N PHE A 145 6.13 8.49 -4.60
CA PHE A 145 7.47 8.38 -5.19
C PHE A 145 8.22 7.13 -4.70
N GLU A 146 8.22 6.88 -3.39
CA GLU A 146 8.92 5.74 -2.81
C GLU A 146 8.27 4.41 -3.24
N SER A 147 6.95 4.35 -3.27
CA SER A 147 6.21 3.17 -3.76
C SER A 147 6.57 2.83 -5.21
N GLY A 148 6.70 3.85 -6.07
CA GLY A 148 7.16 3.66 -7.45
C GLY A 148 8.59 3.09 -7.55
N ARG A 149 9.48 3.46 -6.62
CA ARG A 149 10.84 2.92 -6.53
C ARG A 149 10.83 1.46 -6.04
N LEU A 150 10.08 1.17 -4.98
CA LEU A 150 9.98 -0.16 -4.38
C LEU A 150 9.40 -1.18 -5.37
N LEU A 151 8.38 -0.78 -6.14
CA LEU A 151 7.67 -1.61 -7.13
C LEU A 151 8.60 -2.34 -8.11
N GLN A 152 9.76 -1.77 -8.45
CA GLN A 152 10.69 -2.36 -9.42
C GLN A 152 11.21 -3.72 -8.95
N ALA A 153 11.47 -3.88 -7.65
CA ALA A 153 11.93 -5.14 -7.09
C ALA A 153 10.89 -6.25 -7.27
N GLN A 154 9.61 -5.96 -7.01
CA GLN A 154 8.55 -6.92 -7.22
C GLN A 154 8.36 -7.25 -8.71
N ILE A 155 8.45 -6.26 -9.60
CA ILE A 155 8.37 -6.51 -11.06
C ILE A 155 9.48 -7.46 -11.51
N LEU A 156 10.72 -7.22 -11.09
CA LEU A 156 11.87 -8.06 -11.45
C LEU A 156 11.71 -9.48 -10.90
N PHE A 157 11.32 -9.63 -9.63
CA PHE A 157 11.09 -10.92 -9.01
C PHE A 157 9.95 -11.69 -9.71
N LEU A 158 8.78 -11.07 -9.88
CA LEU A 158 7.59 -11.71 -10.44
C LEU A 158 7.74 -12.12 -11.92
N LYS A 159 8.68 -11.50 -12.64
CA LYS A 159 9.03 -11.85 -14.03
C LYS A 159 10.26 -12.76 -14.14
N GLY A 160 10.83 -13.19 -13.01
CA GLY A 160 12.03 -14.01 -12.97
C GLY A 160 11.83 -15.39 -13.60
N PRO A 161 12.91 -16.00 -14.14
CA PRO A 161 12.84 -17.30 -14.82
C PRO A 161 12.36 -18.43 -13.90
N ASP A 162 12.65 -18.35 -12.60
CA ASP A 162 12.27 -19.37 -11.61
C ASP A 162 10.75 -19.47 -11.40
N LEU A 163 10.01 -18.44 -11.81
CA LEU A 163 8.55 -18.39 -11.71
C LEU A 163 7.85 -18.79 -13.01
N LEU A 164 8.58 -19.07 -14.10
CA LEU A 164 8.00 -19.51 -15.37
C LEU A 164 7.08 -20.73 -15.22
N PRO A 165 7.42 -21.78 -14.44
CA PRO A 165 6.52 -22.93 -14.26
C PRO A 165 5.23 -22.61 -13.51
N PHE A 166 5.16 -21.47 -12.81
CA PHE A 166 4.03 -21.05 -11.96
C PHE A 166 3.33 -19.80 -12.51
N ARG A 167 3.61 -19.41 -13.75
CA ARG A 167 3.21 -18.13 -14.34
C ARG A 167 1.71 -17.87 -14.23
N ASP A 168 0.88 -18.87 -14.47
CA ASP A 168 -0.58 -18.73 -14.39
C ASP A 168 -1.06 -18.49 -12.95
N ALA A 169 -0.50 -19.22 -11.98
CA ALA A 169 -0.81 -19.04 -10.55
C ALA A 169 -0.35 -17.66 -10.06
N VAL A 170 0.84 -17.22 -10.48
CA VAL A 170 1.39 -15.89 -10.16
C VAL A 170 0.50 -14.79 -10.75
N SER A 171 0.13 -14.89 -12.03
CA SER A 171 -0.75 -13.91 -12.70
C SER A 171 -2.13 -13.86 -12.02
N ALA A 172 -2.75 -15.01 -11.76
CA ALA A 172 -4.05 -15.06 -11.09
C ALA A 172 -4.02 -14.44 -9.68
N THR A 173 -2.93 -14.67 -8.94
CA THR A 173 -2.74 -14.08 -7.60
C THR A 173 -2.53 -12.57 -7.69
N LEU A 174 -1.70 -12.12 -8.63
CA LEU A 174 -1.43 -10.69 -8.85
C LEU A 174 -2.71 -9.93 -9.22
N GLU A 175 -3.49 -10.44 -10.18
CA GLU A 175 -4.77 -9.81 -10.58
C GLU A 175 -5.77 -9.75 -9.43
N ARG A 176 -5.88 -10.82 -8.64
CA ARG A 176 -6.73 -10.85 -7.45
C ARG A 176 -6.32 -9.78 -6.44
N ARG A 177 -5.03 -9.65 -6.15
CA ARG A 177 -4.51 -8.64 -5.21
C ARG A 177 -4.71 -7.22 -5.72
N HIS A 178 -4.52 -6.99 -7.02
CA HIS A 178 -4.85 -5.70 -7.63
C HIS A 178 -6.34 -5.35 -7.50
N ALA A 179 -7.23 -6.29 -7.80
CA ALA A 179 -8.67 -6.07 -7.68
C ALA A 179 -9.07 -5.76 -6.23
N GLU A 180 -8.53 -6.50 -5.26
CA GLU A 180 -8.79 -6.29 -3.83
C GLU A 180 -8.27 -4.93 -3.34
N VAL A 181 -7.01 -4.58 -3.66
CA VAL A 181 -6.42 -3.28 -3.28
C VAL A 181 -7.21 -2.12 -3.90
N ARG A 182 -7.55 -2.21 -5.19
CA ARG A 182 -8.37 -1.18 -5.86
C ARG A 182 -9.72 -1.00 -5.19
N ARG A 183 -10.41 -2.11 -4.90
CA ARG A 183 -11.71 -2.08 -4.22
C ARG A 183 -11.60 -1.37 -2.87
N LEU A 184 -10.66 -1.78 -2.02
CA LEU A 184 -10.48 -1.20 -0.68
C LEU A 184 -10.07 0.27 -0.74
N TRP A 185 -9.24 0.64 -1.72
CA TRP A 185 -8.84 2.02 -1.94
C TRP A 185 -10.04 2.89 -2.37
N HIS A 186 -10.83 2.43 -3.34
CA HIS A 186 -12.04 3.11 -3.78
C HIS A 186 -13.06 3.25 -2.65
N GLU A 187 -13.27 2.22 -1.83
CA GLU A 187 -14.15 2.29 -0.66
C GLU A 187 -13.66 3.34 0.36
N THR A 188 -12.35 3.39 0.59
CA THR A 188 -11.73 4.40 1.46
C THR A 188 -11.94 5.82 0.92
N LEU A 189 -11.71 6.01 -0.38
CA LEU A 189 -11.90 7.28 -1.07
C LEU A 189 -13.35 7.74 -1.06
N ALA A 190 -14.28 6.83 -1.35
CA ALA A 190 -15.71 7.11 -1.27
C ALA A 190 -16.11 7.55 0.14
N GLY A 191 -15.53 6.92 1.17
CA GLY A 191 -15.67 7.29 2.57
C GLY A 191 -15.19 8.71 2.91
N VAL A 192 -14.31 9.31 2.10
CA VAL A 192 -13.87 10.71 2.25
C VAL A 192 -14.50 11.67 1.23
N GLY A 193 -15.45 11.20 0.42
CA GLY A 193 -16.15 12.00 -0.59
C GLY A 193 -15.43 12.12 -1.93
N VAL A 194 -14.39 11.30 -2.15
CA VAL A 194 -13.63 11.20 -3.39
C VAL A 194 -14.15 10.04 -4.24
N ASP A 195 -14.37 10.28 -5.52
CA ASP A 195 -14.87 9.30 -6.49
C ASP A 195 -13.94 9.23 -7.70
N LEU A 196 -13.28 8.08 -7.86
CA LEU A 196 -12.45 7.78 -9.02
C LEU A 196 -13.35 7.18 -10.09
N ARG A 197 -13.78 8.01 -11.05
CA ARG A 197 -14.46 7.50 -12.24
C ARG A 197 -13.47 6.63 -13.03
N GLU A 198 -13.90 5.41 -13.36
CA GLU A 198 -13.16 4.46 -14.22
C GLU A 198 -12.88 5.02 -15.62
#